data_AF-A0A8K0EEZ6-F1
#
_entry.id   AF-A0A8K0EEZ6-F1
#
_cell.length_a   1.000
_cell.length_b   1.000
_cell.length_c   1.000
_cell.angle_alpha   90.00
_cell.angle_beta   90.00
_cell.angle_gamma   90.00
#
_symmetry.space_group_name_H-M   'P 1'
#
loop_
_entity.id
_entity.type
_entity.pdbx_description
1 polymer ?
#
loop_
_entity_poly.entity_id
_entity_poly.type
_entity_poly.pdbx_seq_one_letter_code
_entity_poly.pdbx_strand_id
1 'polypeptide(L)'
;MYRSEIFHRAHSTPVGEDPRQGEAERRCADTGLQQRGQEEELFNSLHKDVKAHCQSREECQKAAKGLAINRIPLIPLPIIEEPFRRIAMDVVEPLERSKTGNKYVLVVCDYATRYPEAIPMRSVDAKHVAEELIKKFARVGIPEEILTDQGTVFMSQLLK
;
A
#
# COMPACT_ATOMS: atom_id res chain seq x y z
N MET A 1 22.62 -3.48 -4.13
CA MET A 1 23.66 -2.77 -4.91
C MET A 1 23.60 -1.31 -4.45
N TYR A 2 24.48 -0.74 -3.64
CA TYR A 2 25.93 -0.84 -3.52
C TYR A 2 26.31 -0.62 -2.04
N ARG A 3 26.99 -1.58 -1.42
CA ARG A 3 27.97 -1.33 -0.35
C ARG A 3 28.82 -2.59 -0.18
N SER A 4 29.54 -2.91 -1.24
CA SER A 4 30.63 -3.88 -1.22
C SER A 4 31.89 -3.18 -0.68
N GLU A 5 32.58 -3.90 0.20
CA GLU A 5 33.96 -3.69 0.63
C GLU A 5 34.14 -2.48 1.56
N ILE A 6 34.58 -2.64 2.81
CA ILE A 6 35.88 -3.15 3.22
C ILE A 6 35.74 -3.78 4.61
N PHE A 7 36.02 -5.07 4.74
CA PHE A 7 36.37 -5.67 6.03
C PHE A 7 37.32 -6.83 5.77
N HIS A 8 38.51 -6.51 5.23
CA HIS A 8 39.59 -7.49 5.19
C HIS A 8 40.28 -7.53 6.55
N ARG A 9 39.89 -8.60 7.25
CA ARG A 9 40.45 -9.26 8.41
C ARG A 9 41.97 -9.08 8.56
N ALA A 10 42.39 -8.63 9.75
CA ALA A 10 43.73 -8.77 10.26
C ALA A 10 44.15 -10.25 10.31
N HIS A 11 45.43 -10.55 10.03
CA HIS A 11 46.29 -11.46 10.80
C HIS A 11 47.65 -11.58 10.12
N SER A 12 48.65 -10.88 10.68
CA SER A 12 50.03 -11.35 10.75
C SER A 12 50.87 -10.29 11.47
N THR A 13 51.14 -10.51 12.76
CA THR A 13 52.40 -10.08 13.37
C THR A 13 53.37 -11.27 13.23
N PRO A 14 54.67 -11.02 12.97
CA PRO A 14 55.53 -10.66 14.10
C PRO A 14 56.58 -9.62 13.71
N VAL A 15 56.65 -8.53 14.46
CA VAL A 15 57.86 -7.69 14.47
C VAL A 15 58.17 -7.41 15.93
N GLY A 16 59.44 -7.63 16.29
CA GLY A 16 59.96 -7.61 17.65
C GLY A 16 59.56 -6.36 18.42
N GLU A 17 59.28 -6.56 19.70
CA GLU A 17 58.84 -5.52 20.63
C GLU A 17 60.01 -4.57 20.95
N ASP A 18 59.98 -3.35 20.39
CA ASP A 18 60.69 -2.19 20.93
C ASP A 18 59.80 -1.59 22.05
N PRO A 19 60.23 -1.58 23.32
CA PRO A 19 59.43 -1.10 24.45
C PRO A 19 58.99 0.36 24.34
N ARG A 20 59.60 1.16 23.45
CA ARG A 20 59.23 2.57 23.22
C ARG A 20 58.16 2.78 22.14
N GLN A 21 57.76 1.73 21.42
CA GLN A 21 56.73 1.81 20.36
C GLN A 21 55.30 1.57 20.92
N GLY A 22 55.16 0.83 22.02
CA GLY A 22 53.86 0.46 22.59
C GLY A 22 53.08 1.62 23.24
N GLU A 23 53.72 2.74 23.55
CA GLU A 23 53.04 3.93 24.09
C GLU A 23 52.51 4.85 22.98
N ALA A 24 53.26 4.99 21.87
CA ALA A 24 52.83 5.78 20.72
C ALA A 24 51.66 5.11 19.97
N GLU A 25 51.69 3.77 19.83
CA GLU A 25 50.60 3.02 19.21
C GLU A 25 49.32 3.01 20.06
N ARG A 26 49.43 2.85 21.39
CA ARG A 26 48.26 3.01 22.30
C ARG A 26 47.69 4.41 22.23
N ARG A 27 48.54 5.44 22.22
CA ARG A 27 48.10 6.83 22.13
C ARG A 27 47.42 7.15 20.80
N CYS A 28 47.90 6.60 19.68
CA CYS A 28 47.26 6.68 18.36
C CYS A 28 45.95 5.87 18.26
N ALA A 29 45.88 4.70 18.88
CA ALA A 29 44.66 3.90 18.94
C ALA A 29 43.58 4.58 19.79
N ASP A 30 43.96 5.14 20.95
CA ASP A 30 43.07 5.88 21.84
C ASP A 30 42.59 7.19 21.20
N THR A 31 43.48 7.95 20.53
CA THR A 31 43.05 9.13 19.76
C THR A 31 42.20 8.77 18.55
N GLY A 32 42.46 7.67 17.86
CA GLY A 32 41.65 7.20 16.73
C GLY A 32 40.28 6.61 17.13
N LEU A 33 40.16 6.02 18.33
CA LEU A 33 38.87 5.63 18.92
C LEU A 33 38.10 6.85 19.42
N GLN A 34 38.79 7.83 20.00
CA GLN A 34 38.19 9.06 20.52
C GLN A 34 37.71 9.99 19.40
N GLN A 35 38.43 10.07 18.27
CA GLN A 35 38.00 10.81 17.08
C GLN A 35 36.77 10.16 16.42
N ARG A 36 36.71 8.82 16.36
CA ARG A 36 35.53 8.10 15.85
C ARG A 36 34.29 8.27 16.73
N GLY A 37 34.45 8.30 18.06
CA GLY A 37 33.36 8.61 18.99
C GLY A 37 32.81 10.02 18.83
N GLN A 38 33.69 11.01 18.59
CA GLN A 38 33.28 12.40 18.36
C GLN A 38 32.53 12.60 17.04
N GLU A 39 32.95 11.92 15.96
CA GLU A 39 32.24 11.95 14.68
C GLU A 39 30.86 11.29 14.75
N GLU A 40 30.73 10.17 15.47
CA GLU A 40 29.43 9.53 15.71
C GLU A 40 28.49 10.39 16.56
N GLU A 41 29.00 11.06 17.60
CA GLU A 41 28.21 12.00 18.41
C GLU A 41 27.70 13.19 17.58
N LEU A 42 28.56 13.74 16.72
CA LEU A 42 28.21 14.83 15.81
C LEU A 42 27.14 14.39 14.79
N PHE A 43 27.27 13.18 14.23
CA PHE A 43 26.26 12.64 13.31
C PHE A 43 24.92 12.44 14.03
N ASN A 44 24.95 11.94 15.26
CA ASN A 44 23.75 11.76 16.08
C ASN A 44 23.07 13.09 16.45
N SER A 45 23.85 14.15 16.74
CA SER A 45 23.28 15.48 16.99
C SER A 45 22.68 16.08 15.73
N LEU A 46 23.40 16.01 14.60
CA LEU A 46 22.91 16.49 13.31
C LEU A 46 21.61 15.77 12.89
N HIS A 47 21.55 14.46 13.10
CA HIS A 47 20.35 13.67 12.80
C HIS A 47 19.15 14.09 13.67
N LYS A 48 19.38 14.42 14.94
CA LYS A 48 18.32 14.96 15.83
C LYS A 48 17.82 16.33 15.34
N ASP A 49 18.74 17.21 14.92
CA ASP A 49 18.39 18.55 14.45
C ASP A 49 17.63 18.51 13.12
N VAL A 50 18.07 17.69 12.17
CA VAL A 50 17.35 17.47 10.91
C VAL A 50 15.96 16.89 11.18
N LYS A 51 15.84 15.92 12.09
CA LYS A 51 14.54 15.36 12.48
C LYS A 51 13.62 16.41 13.11
N ALA A 52 14.13 17.22 14.04
CA ALA A 52 13.37 18.30 14.66
C ALA A 52 12.95 19.36 13.63
N HIS A 53 13.83 19.70 12.69
CA HIS A 53 13.54 20.62 11.60
C HIS A 53 12.41 20.09 10.71
N CYS A 54 12.53 18.84 10.22
CA CYS A 54 11.49 18.19 9.43
C CYS A 54 10.16 18.00 10.20
N GLN A 55 10.21 17.87 11.52
CA GLN A 55 9.02 17.82 12.37
C GLN A 55 8.40 19.20 12.64
N SER A 56 9.14 20.29 12.51
CA SER A 56 8.60 21.64 12.73
C SER A 56 7.91 22.25 11.50
N ARG A 57 8.24 21.76 10.29
CA ARG A 57 7.74 22.30 9.02
C ARG A 57 6.58 21.47 8.48
N GLU A 58 5.49 22.14 8.16
CA GLU A 58 4.27 21.51 7.62
C GLU A 58 4.50 20.84 6.26
N GLU A 59 5.36 21.41 5.41
CA GLU A 59 5.71 20.88 4.09
C GLU A 59 6.34 19.48 4.20
N CYS A 60 7.31 19.33 5.11
CA CYS A 60 7.97 18.06 5.39
C CYS A 60 6.99 17.03 5.97
N GLN A 61 6.10 17.45 6.88
CA GLN A 61 5.09 16.57 7.45
C GLN A 61 4.06 16.12 6.41
N LYS A 62 3.61 17.02 5.53
CA LYS A 62 2.68 16.70 4.42
C LYS A 62 3.31 15.74 3.42
N ALA A 63 4.60 15.91 3.11
CA ALA A 63 5.35 14.98 2.26
C ALA A 63 5.53 13.59 2.92
N ALA A 64 5.71 13.52 4.24
CA ALA A 64 5.91 12.28 4.98
C ALA A 64 4.64 11.47 5.27
N LYS A 65 3.43 12.03 5.04
CA LYS A 65 2.13 11.42 5.37
C LYS A 65 1.88 10.02 4.76
N GLY A 66 2.66 9.59 3.77
CA GLY A 66 2.50 8.29 3.11
C GLY A 66 3.37 7.14 3.64
N LEU A 67 4.37 7.39 4.48
CA LEU A 67 5.40 6.38 4.81
C LEU A 67 5.07 5.55 6.07
N ALA A 68 4.23 6.06 6.97
CA ALA A 68 3.83 5.39 8.21
C ALA A 68 2.34 5.02 8.19
N ILE A 69 1.89 4.35 7.13
CA ILE A 69 0.56 3.73 7.17
C ILE A 69 0.72 2.43 7.95
N ASN A 70 0.34 2.44 9.24
CA ASN A 70 0.05 1.21 9.97
C ASN A 70 -1.07 0.51 9.20
N ARG A 71 -0.71 -0.48 8.38
CA ARG A 71 -1.67 -1.28 7.62
C ARG A 71 -2.55 -1.99 8.64
N ILE A 72 -3.79 -1.55 8.75
CA ILE A 72 -4.78 -2.22 9.57
C ILE A 72 -4.95 -3.64 9.02
N PRO A 73 -4.95 -4.69 9.86
CA PRO A 73 -5.23 -6.04 9.39
C PRO A 73 -6.56 -6.08 8.63
N LEU A 74 -6.58 -6.77 7.49
CA LEU A 74 -7.81 -6.95 6.73
C LEU A 74 -8.82 -7.72 7.58
N ILE A 75 -10.02 -7.17 7.75
CA ILE A 75 -11.12 -7.84 8.43
C ILE A 75 -11.80 -8.75 7.40
N PRO A 76 -11.86 -10.07 7.61
CA PRO A 76 -12.56 -10.96 6.70
C PRO A 76 -14.06 -10.66 6.74
N LEU A 77 -14.68 -10.66 5.57
CA LEU A 77 -16.13 -10.53 5.47
C LEU A 77 -16.80 -11.79 6.05
N PRO A 78 -18.01 -11.66 6.63
CA PRO A 78 -18.76 -12.82 7.12
C PRO A 78 -19.03 -13.79 5.97
N ILE A 79 -19.00 -15.09 6.28
CA ILE A 79 -19.35 -16.14 5.32
C ILE A 79 -20.85 -16.11 5.12
N ILE A 80 -21.26 -16.10 3.86
CA ILE A 80 -22.66 -16.10 3.45
C ILE A 80 -22.91 -17.44 2.78
N GLU A 81 -23.83 -18.22 3.31
CA GLU A 81 -24.12 -19.57 2.81
C GLU A 81 -25.32 -19.58 1.86
N GLU A 82 -26.23 -18.63 2.00
CA GLU A 82 -27.43 -18.52 1.18
C GLU A 82 -27.12 -17.83 -0.16
N PRO A 83 -27.30 -18.53 -1.30
CA PRO A 83 -27.13 -17.94 -2.62
C PRO A 83 -28.03 -16.72 -2.80
N PHE A 84 -27.47 -15.67 -3.40
CA PHE A 84 -28.19 -14.46 -3.76
C PHE A 84 -28.73 -13.64 -2.58
N ARG A 85 -28.37 -13.98 -1.34
CA ARG A 85 -28.68 -13.18 -0.14
C ARG A 85 -27.97 -11.83 -0.18
N ARG A 86 -26.68 -11.84 -0.53
CA ARG A 86 -25.86 -10.64 -0.68
C ARG A 86 -25.13 -10.66 -2.02
N ILE A 87 -25.27 -9.58 -2.77
CA ILE A 87 -24.56 -9.40 -4.04
C ILE A 87 -23.61 -8.21 -3.98
N ALA A 88 -22.49 -8.31 -4.66
CA ALA A 88 -21.65 -7.17 -5.03
C ALA A 88 -21.99 -6.75 -6.45
N MET A 89 -21.99 -5.44 -6.70
CA MET A 89 -22.14 -4.89 -8.04
C MET A 89 -21.07 -3.85 -8.31
N ASP A 90 -20.57 -3.85 -9.54
CA ASP A 90 -19.54 -2.92 -10.00
C ASP A 90 -19.76 -2.59 -11.48
N VAL A 91 -19.33 -1.41 -11.92
CA VAL A 91 -19.33 -1.05 -13.34
C VAL A 91 -17.89 -0.94 -13.81
N VAL A 92 -17.54 -1.78 -14.78
CA VAL A 92 -16.27 -1.66 -15.48
C VAL A 92 -16.32 -0.42 -16.37
N GLU A 93 -15.31 0.43 -16.18
CA GLU A 93 -14.99 1.64 -16.94
C GLU A 93 -14.95 1.42 -18.47
N PRO A 94 -14.94 2.50 -19.29
CA PRO A 94 -15.12 2.38 -20.73
C PRO A 94 -14.08 1.46 -21.38
N LEU A 95 -14.54 0.29 -21.82
CA LEU A 95 -13.79 -0.66 -22.63
C LEU A 95 -13.82 -0.24 -24.10
N GLU A 96 -12.97 -0.91 -24.89
CA GLU A 96 -13.04 -0.86 -26.34
C GLU A 96 -14.45 -1.20 -26.81
N ARG A 97 -14.96 -0.41 -27.76
CA ARG A 97 -16.31 -0.62 -28.30
C ARG A 97 -16.38 -2.00 -28.94
N SER A 98 -17.27 -2.84 -28.42
CA SER A 98 -17.65 -4.09 -29.10
C SER A 98 -18.35 -3.81 -30.43
N LYS A 99 -18.46 -4.83 -31.29
CA LYS A 99 -19.19 -4.76 -32.58
C LYS A 99 -20.65 -4.31 -32.42
N THR A 100 -21.26 -4.60 -31.27
CA THR A 100 -22.65 -4.23 -30.94
C THR A 100 -22.77 -2.86 -30.27
N GLY A 101 -21.65 -2.15 -30.08
CA GLY A 101 -21.58 -0.80 -29.55
C GLY A 101 -21.51 -0.70 -28.02
N ASN A 102 -21.40 -1.82 -27.31
CA ASN A 102 -21.25 -1.83 -25.85
C ASN A 102 -19.84 -1.40 -25.44
N LYS A 103 -19.75 -0.62 -24.37
CA LYS A 103 -18.51 -0.03 -23.83
C LYS A 103 -18.34 -0.26 -22.34
N TYR A 104 -19.41 -0.62 -21.64
CA TYR A 104 -19.40 -0.78 -20.19
C TYR A 104 -19.88 -2.18 -19.86
N VAL A 105 -19.52 -2.66 -18.68
CA VAL A 105 -19.99 -3.96 -18.18
C VAL A 105 -20.43 -3.76 -16.75
N LEU A 106 -21.71 -4.03 -16.48
CA LEU A 106 -22.20 -4.18 -15.12
C LEU A 106 -21.87 -5.59 -14.65
N VAL A 107 -21.04 -5.71 -13.63
CA VAL A 107 -20.68 -6.97 -13.00
C VAL A 107 -21.54 -7.13 -11.76
N VAL A 108 -22.21 -8.28 -11.64
CA VAL A 108 -22.95 -8.69 -10.46
C VAL A 108 -22.36 -9.99 -9.96
N CYS A 109 -21.90 -10.02 -8.71
CA CYS A 109 -21.26 -11.18 -8.11
C CYS A 109 -21.98 -11.59 -6.83
N ASP A 110 -22.40 -12.85 -6.75
CA ASP A 110 -22.99 -13.40 -5.52
C ASP A 110 -21.90 -13.76 -4.50
N TYR A 111 -22.09 -13.35 -3.24
CA TYR A 111 -21.10 -13.61 -2.19
C TYR A 111 -21.02 -15.07 -1.76
N ALA A 112 -22.13 -15.80 -1.80
CA ALA A 112 -22.18 -17.19 -1.35
C ALA A 112 -21.56 -18.13 -2.39
N THR A 113 -22.05 -18.06 -3.64
CA THR A 113 -21.60 -18.96 -4.72
C THR A 113 -20.35 -18.47 -5.44
N ARG A 114 -19.94 -17.21 -5.24
CA ARG A 114 -18.87 -16.54 -6.01
C ARG A 114 -19.14 -16.52 -7.52
N TYR A 115 -20.42 -16.62 -7.92
CA TYR A 115 -20.82 -16.61 -9.31
C TYR A 115 -20.82 -15.18 -9.89
N PRO A 116 -19.98 -14.88 -10.90
CA PRO A 116 -19.99 -13.59 -11.56
C PRO A 116 -20.93 -13.60 -12.78
N GLU A 117 -21.74 -12.57 -12.91
CA GLU A 117 -22.48 -12.26 -14.13
C GLU A 117 -22.04 -10.91 -14.69
N ALA A 118 -21.76 -10.88 -15.99
CA ALA A 118 -21.34 -9.69 -16.70
C ALA A 118 -22.43 -9.27 -17.70
N ILE A 119 -23.00 -8.08 -17.51
CA ILE A 119 -24.06 -7.52 -18.33
C ILE A 119 -23.47 -6.38 -19.17
N PRO A 120 -23.35 -6.54 -20.50
CA PRO A 120 -22.76 -5.51 -21.34
C PRO A 120 -23.72 -4.35 -21.58
N MET A 121 -23.23 -3.12 -21.48
CA MET A 121 -24.01 -1.88 -21.59
C MET A 121 -23.37 -0.87 -22.57
N ARG A 122 -24.20 -0.06 -23.22
CA ARG A 122 -23.77 1.01 -24.15
C ARG A 122 -23.46 2.33 -23.44
N SER A 123 -24.22 2.63 -22.39
CA SER A 123 -24.08 3.78 -21.51
C SER A 123 -24.26 3.33 -20.05
N VAL A 124 -23.81 4.15 -19.12
CA VAL A 124 -23.96 3.90 -17.67
C VAL A 124 -24.98 4.86 -17.08
N ASP A 125 -26.18 4.87 -17.66
CA ASP A 125 -27.28 5.67 -17.11
C ASP A 125 -27.95 4.89 -15.98
N ALA A 126 -28.29 5.56 -14.87
CA ALA A 126 -28.94 4.92 -13.73
C ALA A 126 -30.23 4.16 -14.11
N LYS A 127 -31.00 4.69 -15.08
CA LYS A 127 -32.20 4.06 -15.61
C LYS A 127 -31.89 2.73 -16.31
N HIS A 128 -30.89 2.71 -17.19
CA HIS A 128 -30.48 1.48 -17.88
C HIS A 128 -30.00 0.42 -16.88
N VAL A 129 -29.21 0.84 -15.88
CA VAL A 129 -28.76 -0.06 -14.81
C VAL A 129 -29.94 -0.63 -14.04
N ALA A 130 -30.91 0.18 -13.64
CA ALA A 130 -32.11 -0.29 -12.95
C ALA A 130 -32.93 -1.28 -13.79
N GLU A 131 -33.10 -1.03 -15.10
CA GLU A 131 -33.80 -1.96 -15.99
C GLU A 131 -33.11 -3.32 -16.08
N GLU A 132 -31.78 -3.35 -16.20
CA GLU A 132 -31.01 -4.60 -16.20
C GLU A 132 -31.07 -5.32 -14.85
N LEU A 133 -31.06 -4.58 -13.73
CA LEU A 133 -31.23 -5.16 -12.40
C LEU A 133 -32.61 -5.76 -12.19
N ILE A 134 -33.68 -5.10 -12.62
CA ILE A 134 -35.04 -5.64 -12.53
C ILE A 134 -35.13 -6.94 -13.36
N LYS A 135 -34.58 -6.96 -14.57
CA LYS A 135 -34.51 -8.20 -15.39
C LYS A 135 -33.73 -9.30 -14.70
N LYS A 136 -32.64 -8.96 -14.01
CA LYS A 136 -31.88 -9.94 -13.22
C LYS A 136 -32.71 -10.45 -12.06
N PHE A 137 -33.23 -9.57 -11.20
CA PHE A 137 -33.97 -9.94 -10.00
C PHE A 137 -35.26 -10.71 -10.31
N ALA A 138 -35.89 -10.44 -11.45
CA ALA A 138 -37.02 -11.23 -11.92
C ALA A 138 -36.67 -12.71 -12.19
N ARG A 139 -35.40 -13.03 -12.49
CA ARG A 139 -34.94 -14.40 -12.79
C ARG A 139 -34.43 -15.15 -11.55
N VAL A 140 -33.76 -14.45 -10.64
CA VAL A 140 -33.03 -15.06 -9.51
C VAL A 140 -33.60 -14.74 -8.13
N GLY A 141 -34.56 -13.82 -8.03
CA GLY A 141 -35.07 -13.29 -6.77
C GLY A 141 -34.53 -11.90 -6.45
N ILE A 142 -34.99 -11.33 -5.33
CA ILE A 142 -34.53 -10.03 -4.83
C ILE A 142 -33.50 -10.30 -3.72
N PRO A 143 -32.30 -9.71 -3.76
CA PRO A 143 -31.30 -9.90 -2.71
C PRO A 143 -31.69 -9.13 -1.45
N GLU A 144 -31.25 -9.59 -0.29
CA GLU A 144 -31.43 -8.85 0.97
C GLU A 144 -30.47 -7.66 1.07
N GLU A 145 -29.27 -7.82 0.52
CA GLU A 145 -28.21 -6.81 0.59
C GLU A 145 -27.49 -6.65 -0.76
N ILE A 146 -27.28 -5.40 -1.16
CA ILE A 146 -26.51 -5.03 -2.34
C ILE A 146 -25.32 -4.19 -1.90
N LEU A 147 -24.11 -4.65 -2.23
CA LEU A 147 -22.88 -3.91 -2.02
C LEU A 147 -22.43 -3.32 -3.35
N THR A 148 -22.35 -2.00 -3.41
CA THR A 148 -21.80 -1.28 -4.57
C THR A 148 -20.61 -0.43 -4.13
N ASP A 149 -19.80 0.01 -5.08
CA ASP A 149 -18.93 1.14 -4.83
C ASP A 149 -19.75 2.44 -4.67
N GLN A 150 -19.08 3.54 -4.33
CA GLN A 150 -19.70 4.87 -4.31
C GLN A 150 -19.68 5.53 -5.70
N GLY A 151 -19.77 4.72 -6.76
CA GLY A 151 -19.87 5.19 -8.13
C GLY A 151 -21.07 6.12 -8.31
N THR A 152 -20.91 7.17 -9.13
CA THR A 152 -21.92 8.21 -9.34
C THR A 152 -23.29 7.65 -9.77
N VAL A 153 -23.26 6.52 -10.48
CA VAL A 153 -24.44 5.82 -11.00
C VAL A 153 -25.25 5.23 -9.86
N PHE A 154 -24.61 4.50 -8.95
CA PHE A 154 -25.25 3.87 -7.79
C PHE A 154 -25.68 4.89 -6.74
N MET A 155 -25.00 6.04 -6.67
CA MET A 155 -25.36 7.14 -5.77
C MET A 155 -26.53 8.01 -6.26
N SER A 156 -27.08 7.73 -7.45
CA SER A 156 -28.22 8.46 -7.99
C SER A 156 -29.51 8.18 -7.19
N GLN A 157 -30.45 9.14 -7.14
CA GLN A 157 -31.73 8.98 -6.43
C GLN A 157 -32.58 7.79 -6.92
N LEU A 158 -32.32 7.32 -8.13
CA LEU A 158 -33.07 6.21 -8.73
C LEU A 158 -32.64 4.85 -8.15
N LEU A 159 -31.37 4.71 -7.78
CA LEU A 159 -30.77 3.47 -7.29
C LEU A 159 -30.50 3.48 -5.77
N LYS A 160 -30.72 4.63 -5.12
CA LYS A 160 -30.48 4.84 -3.69
C LYS A 160 -31.69 4.49 -2.83
#